data_AF-A0A0F9I2H5-F1
#
_entry.id   AF-A0A0F9I2H5-F1
#
_cell.length_a   1.000
_cell.length_b   1.000
_cell.length_c   1.000
_cell.angle_alpha   90.00
_cell.angle_beta   90.00
_cell.angle_gamma   90.00
#
_symmetry.space_group_name_H-M   'P 1'
#
loop_
_entity.id
_entity.type
_entity.pdbx_description
1 polymer ?
#
loop_
_entity_poly.entity_id
_entity_poly.type
_entity_poly.pdbx_seq_one_letter_code
_entity_poly.pdbx_strand_id
1 'polypeptide(L)' 'SYRGWLPNHCVQFPFGKPDDLNDWYDVTKLGSLRLRLKGGSGGSSNGTGAVVLQQFRRY' A
#
# COMPACT_ATOMS: atom_id res chain seq x y z
N SER A 1 -4.97 19.52 -8.12
CA SER A 1 -3.95 19.47 -7.06
C SER A 1 -4.61 18.94 -5.80
N TYR A 2 -4.35 17.69 -5.45
CA TYR A 2 -4.98 17.05 -4.28
C TYR A 2 -4.09 17.33 -3.07
N ARG A 3 -4.63 17.98 -2.04
CA ARG A 3 -3.93 18.26 -0.79
C ARG A 3 -4.60 17.43 0.31
N GLY A 4 -3.81 16.62 1.00
CA GLY A 4 -4.23 15.82 2.14
C GLY A 4 -3.18 15.89 3.23
N TRP A 5 -3.62 16.05 4.47
CA TRP A 5 -2.75 15.94 5.63
C TRP A 5 -2.58 14.47 5.97
N LEU A 6 -1.34 13.98 6.01
CA LEU A 6 -1.02 12.62 6.41
C LEU A 6 -0.45 12.63 7.83
N PRO A 7 -1.30 12.47 8.86
CA PRO A 7 -0.81 12.27 10.21
C PRO A 7 0.04 10.99 10.23
N ASN A 8 1.25 11.08 10.77
CA ASN A 8 2.22 9.99 10.90
C ASN A 8 2.92 9.53 9.61
N HIS A 9 2.77 10.24 8.49
CA HIS A 9 3.43 9.88 7.21
C HIS A 9 3.13 8.46 6.69
N CYS A 10 2.03 7.85 7.14
CA CYS A 10 1.59 6.53 6.69
C CYS A 10 0.55 6.65 5.58
N VAL A 11 0.86 6.10 4.41
CA VAL A 11 -0.11 5.99 3.30
C VAL A 11 -0.66 4.58 3.28
N GLN A 12 -1.98 4.44 3.39
CA GLN A 12 -2.65 3.16 3.14
C GLN A 12 -2.97 3.01 1.65
N PHE A 13 -2.66 1.86 1.08
CA PHE A 13 -3.05 1.47 -0.28
C PHE A 13 -3.99 0.25 -0.19
N PRO A 14 -5.31 0.47 -0.12
CA PRO A 14 -6.27 -0.63 -0.04
C PRO A 14 -6.38 -1.34 -1.39
N PHE A 15 -6.25 -2.67 -1.37
CA PHE A 15 -6.39 -3.53 -2.55
C PHE A 15 -7.85 -4.00 -2.70
N GLY A 16 -8.74 -3.04 -3.00
CA GLY A 16 -10.19 -3.23 -2.98
C GLY A 16 -10.83 -2.62 -1.71
N LYS A 17 -12.16 -2.72 -1.60
CA LYS A 17 -12.88 -2.26 -0.41
C LYS A 17 -12.66 -3.21 0.77
N PRO A 18 -12.16 -2.73 1.92
CA PRO A 18 -11.96 -3.57 3.11
C PRO A 18 -13.22 -4.30 3.55
N ASP A 19 -14.38 -3.66 3.40
CA ASP A 19 -15.68 -4.18 3.85
C ASP A 19 -16.35 -5.14 2.84
N ASP A 20 -15.83 -5.24 1.61
CA ASP A 20 -16.38 -6.13 0.56
C ASP A 20 -15.34 -7.15 0.13
N LEU A 21 -15.51 -8.37 0.63
CA LEU A 21 -14.62 -9.50 0.40
C LEU A 21 -14.50 -9.89 -1.09
N ASN A 22 -15.52 -9.61 -1.90
CA ASN A 22 -15.53 -9.95 -3.33
C ASN A 22 -14.77 -8.92 -4.17
N ASP A 23 -14.58 -7.71 -3.64
CA ASP A 23 -13.78 -6.65 -4.26
C ASP A 23 -12.29 -6.76 -3.91
N TRP A 24 -11.92 -7.70 -3.03
CA TRP A 24 -10.54 -7.91 -2.63
C TRP A 24 -9.70 -8.44 -3.78
N TYR A 25 -8.51 -7.85 -3.93
CA TYR A 25 -7.53 -8.31 -4.90
C TYR A 25 -7.10 -9.77 -4.61
N ASP A 26 -7.35 -10.65 -5.58
CA ASP A 26 -7.01 -12.07 -5.47
C ASP A 26 -5.50 -12.29 -5.56
N VAL A 27 -4.88 -12.60 -4.42
CA VAL A 27 -3.45 -12.90 -4.32
C VAL A 27 -3.14 -14.40 -4.47
N THR A 28 -4.14 -15.28 -4.60
CA THR A 28 -3.91 -16.74 -4.63
C THR A 28 -3.16 -17.22 -5.87
N LYS A 29 -3.25 -16.44 -6.95
CA LYS A 29 -2.58 -16.72 -8.23
C LYS A 29 -1.28 -15.96 -8.43
N LEU A 30 -0.90 -15.11 -7.48
CA LEU A 30 0.33 -14.30 -7.54
C LEU A 30 1.44 -14.96 -6.71
N GLY A 31 2.55 -15.31 -7.37
CA GLY A 31 3.71 -15.87 -6.69
C GLY A 31 4.38 -14.88 -5.71
N SER A 32 4.61 -13.65 -6.15
CA SER A 32 5.26 -12.60 -5.34
C SER A 32 4.66 -11.23 -5.61
N LEU A 33 4.10 -10.58 -4.59
CA LEU A 33 3.67 -9.19 -4.66
C LEU A 33 4.82 -8.27 -4.21
N ARG A 34 5.19 -7.28 -5.06
CA ARG A 34 6.29 -6.35 -4.77
C ARG A 34 5.87 -4.91 -5.03
N LEU A 35 5.89 -4.08 -3.99
CA LEU A 35 5.74 -2.63 -4.12
C LEU A 35 7.09 -2.00 -4.45
N ARG A 36 7.14 -1.18 -5.51
CA ARG A 36 8.32 -0.35 -5.84
C ARG A 36 7.96 1.11 -5.59
N LEU A 37 8.60 1.70 -4.59
CA LEU A 37 8.48 3.14 -4.33
C LEU A 37 9.47 3.90 -5.22
N LYS A 38 8.98 4.84 -6.02
CA LYS A 38 9.81 5.79 -6.77
C LYS A 38 9.84 7.10 -6.01
N GLY A 39 11.01 7.48 -5.49
CA GLY A 39 11.21 8.77 -4.82
C GLY A 39 11.08 9.92 -5.81
N GLY A 40 10.31 10.95 -5.45
CA GLY A 40 10.29 12.24 -6.16
C GLY A 40 11.36 13.19 -5.61
N SER A 41 11.72 14.23 -6.36
CA SER A 41 12.79 15.17 -6.00
C SER A 41 12.55 15.97 -4.70
N GLY A 42 11.35 15.93 -4.14
CA GLY A 42 11.00 16.55 -2.86
C GLY A 42 11.00 15.59 -1.65
N GLY A 43 11.36 14.32 -1.85
CA GLY A 43 11.53 13.36 -0.75
C GLY A 43 12.91 13.49 -0.13
N SER A 44 13.00 13.38 1.20
CA SER A 44 14.29 13.32 1.90
C SER A 44 15.18 12.23 1.30
N SER A 45 16.37 12.62 0.86
CA SER A 45 17.41 11.74 0.28
C SER A 45 17.85 10.61 1.22
N ASN A 46 17.49 10.68 2.51
CA ASN A 46 17.81 9.71 3.56
C ASN A 46 16.57 9.13 4.27
N GLY A 47 15.38 9.20 3.68
CA GLY A 47 14.15 8.67 4.29
C GLY A 47 14.11 7.13 4.31
N THR A 48 14.00 6.52 5.49
CA THR A 48 13.66 5.08 5.61
C THR A 48 12.16 4.90 5.42
N GLY A 49 11.75 4.33 4.29
CA GLY A 49 10.37 3.90 4.06
C GLY A 49 10.22 2.41 4.38
N ALA A 50 9.26 2.06 5.24
CA ALA A 50 8.86 0.67 5.48
C ALA A 50 7.53 0.40 4.78
N VAL A 51 7.42 -0.78 4.15
CA VAL A 51 6.17 -1.24 3.54
C VAL A 51 5.68 -2.41 4.37
N VAL A 52 4.49 -2.30 4.93
CA VAL A 52 3.80 -3.39 5.63
C VAL A 52 2.69 -3.90 4.72
N LEU A 53 2.73 -5.19 4.42
CA LEU A 53 1.71 -5.84 3.60
C LEU A 53 0.80 -6.65 4.53
N GLN A 54 -0.49 -6.30 4.54
CA GLN A 54 -1.50 -6.99 5.32
C GLN A 54 -2.33 -7.87 4.37
N GLN A 55 -2.33 -9.19 4.59
CA GLN A 55 -3.13 -10.14 3.81
C GLN A 55 -4.28 -10.68 4.66
N PHE A 56 -5.50 -10.45 4.21
CA PHE A 56 -6.64 -11.20 4.70
C PHE A 56 -6.81 -12.45 3.83
N ARG A 57 -6.70 -13.63 4.43
CA ARG A 57 -6.84 -14.91 3.72
C ARG A 57 -8.21 -15.51 4.02
N ARG A 58 -8.85 -16.01 2.96
CA ARG A 58 -10.01 -16.90 3.05
C ARG A 58 -9.45 -18.30 3.32
N TYR A 59 -9.90 -18.95 4.39
CA TYR A 59 -9.60 -20.36 4.68
C TYR A 59 -10.80 -21.21 4.30
#